data_AF-A0A853I983-F1
#
_entry.id   AF-A0A853I983-F1
#
_cell.length_a   1.000
_cell.length_b   1.000
_cell.length_c   1.000
_cell.angle_alpha   90.00
_cell.angle_beta   90.00
_cell.angle_gamma   90.00
#
_symmetry.space_group_name_H-M   'P 1'
#
loop_
_entity.id
_entity.type
_entity.pdbx_description
1 polymer ?
#
loop_
_entity_poly.entity_id
_entity_poly.type
_entity_poly.pdbx_seq_one_letter_code
_entity_poly.pdbx_strand_id
1 'polypeptide(L)'
;MIKKLLSFFIKEKSVVKEKAQTPSPNDFEIRWLEKADSPFGVEGVDCFKFTQIMMSTTGDRDVVAQFVAQRSNDGRQYINSSPKEAVTIEANLKYDYSGEVQDGVLFKASQMEDKWDIYLYGSKIYFCRSWTGELFFVIDFELKNNIINVSKLYVPKSAIEDGELYLQQQVDYLIKHHLLGKIVPHPLPMGFPQDLQAIAFLSLSNYGKNCCFATYENTIEYKRSDYGLSD
;
A
#
# COMPACT_ATOMS: atom_id res chain seq x y z
N MET A 1 -4.98 18.03 -5.30
CA MET A 1 -3.72 17.94 -4.53
C MET A 1 -2.66 16.96 -5.10
N ILE A 2 -2.89 16.34 -6.27
CA ILE A 2 -1.99 15.36 -6.92
C ILE A 2 -0.60 15.90 -7.29
N LYS A 3 -0.47 17.22 -7.56
CA LYS A 3 0.83 17.85 -7.87
C LYS A 3 1.86 17.78 -6.73
N LYS A 4 1.42 17.61 -5.48
CA LYS A 4 2.32 17.65 -4.32
C LYS A 4 3.03 16.31 -4.06
N LEU A 5 2.40 15.19 -4.40
CA LEU A 5 3.02 13.85 -4.31
C LEU A 5 4.12 13.66 -5.38
N LEU A 6 3.91 14.19 -6.59
CA LEU A 6 4.92 14.20 -7.66
C LEU A 6 6.09 15.17 -7.38
N SER A 7 5.85 16.27 -6.64
CA SER A 7 6.89 17.26 -6.37
C SER A 7 7.98 16.83 -5.39
N PHE A 8 7.79 15.73 -4.66
CA PHE A 8 8.84 15.21 -3.77
C PHE A 8 9.90 14.37 -4.50
N PHE A 9 9.63 13.90 -5.72
CA PHE A 9 10.49 12.96 -6.44
C PHE A 9 11.39 13.58 -7.53
N ILE A 10 11.24 14.87 -7.83
CA ILE A 10 12.12 15.57 -8.79
C ILE A 10 12.72 16.79 -8.11
N LYS A 11 13.92 16.63 -7.56
CA LYS A 11 14.80 17.76 -7.25
C LYS A 11 16.05 17.61 -8.11
N GLU A 12 16.10 18.38 -9.20
CA GLU A 12 17.32 18.57 -9.98
C GLU A 12 18.43 19.08 -9.07
N LYS A 13 19.52 18.32 -8.99
CA LYS A 13 20.83 18.87 -8.65
C LYS A 13 21.79 18.52 -9.76
N SER A 14 22.24 19.57 -10.42
CA SER A 14 23.41 19.62 -11.27
C SER A 14 24.66 19.19 -10.49
N VAL A 15 25.44 18.25 -11.07
CA VAL A 15 26.89 18.36 -11.35
C VAL A 15 27.47 16.96 -11.69
N VAL A 16 28.31 16.95 -12.75
CA VAL A 16 29.12 15.90 -13.42
C VAL A 16 28.39 14.96 -14.40
N LYS A 17 28.74 15.14 -15.70
CA LYS A 17 28.39 14.26 -16.82
C LYS A 17 29.19 12.95 -16.72
N GLU A 18 28.61 11.96 -16.07
CA GLU A 18 28.89 10.56 -16.38
C GLU A 18 27.69 10.06 -17.19
N LYS A 19 27.93 9.37 -18.32
CA LYS A 19 26.85 8.85 -19.18
C LYS A 19 26.12 7.71 -18.45
N ALA A 20 25.24 8.04 -17.51
CA ALA A 20 24.23 7.13 -17.03
C ALA A 20 23.15 7.03 -18.11
N GLN A 21 23.07 5.88 -18.75
CA GLN A 21 22.04 5.55 -19.73
C GLN A 21 20.71 5.47 -18.96
N THR A 22 19.82 6.43 -19.19
CA THR A 22 18.45 6.40 -18.65
C THR A 22 17.78 5.13 -19.18
N PRO A 23 17.31 4.22 -18.32
CA PRO A 23 16.69 2.98 -18.77
C PRO A 23 15.41 3.28 -19.56
N SER A 24 15.17 2.50 -20.61
CA SER A 24 14.02 2.68 -21.49
C SER A 24 12.75 2.15 -20.82
N PRO A 25 11.54 2.64 -21.16
CA PRO A 25 10.28 2.09 -20.65
C PRO A 25 10.10 0.59 -20.90
N ASN A 26 10.76 0.04 -21.94
CA ASN A 26 10.77 -1.39 -22.24
C ASN A 26 11.62 -2.24 -21.28
N ASP A 27 12.51 -1.61 -20.50
CA ASP A 27 13.46 -2.36 -19.65
C ASP A 27 12.77 -2.88 -18.36
N PHE A 28 11.60 -2.33 -18.01
CA PHE A 28 10.87 -2.64 -16.78
C PHE A 28 9.59 -3.49 -17.00
N GLU A 29 9.24 -3.80 -18.25
CA GLU A 29 8.03 -4.55 -18.65
C GLU A 29 6.73 -4.10 -17.97
N ILE A 30 6.56 -2.79 -17.72
CA ILE A 30 5.28 -2.27 -17.26
C ILE A 30 4.31 -2.33 -18.45
N ARG A 31 3.18 -3.01 -18.26
CA ARG A 31 2.22 -3.22 -19.35
C ARG A 31 0.79 -3.18 -18.86
N TRP A 32 -0.07 -2.65 -19.70
CA TRP A 32 -1.51 -2.85 -19.56
C TRP A 32 -1.87 -4.28 -19.95
N LEU A 33 -2.65 -4.96 -19.13
CA LEU A 33 -3.24 -6.25 -19.43
C LEU A 33 -4.76 -6.11 -19.46
N GLU A 34 -5.35 -6.59 -20.54
CA GLU A 34 -6.78 -6.78 -20.62
C GLU A 34 -7.24 -7.86 -19.63
N LYS A 35 -8.53 -7.83 -19.29
CA LYS A 35 -9.13 -8.78 -18.35
C LYS A 35 -8.86 -10.26 -18.69
N ALA A 36 -8.79 -10.59 -19.98
CA ALA A 36 -8.56 -11.97 -20.46
C ALA A 36 -7.11 -12.45 -20.24
N ASP A 37 -6.15 -11.52 -20.22
CA ASP A 37 -4.71 -11.82 -20.07
C ASP A 37 -4.23 -11.63 -18.63
N SER A 38 -5.04 -10.96 -17.79
CA SER A 38 -4.75 -10.70 -16.39
C SER A 38 -4.95 -11.94 -15.52
N PRO A 39 -3.99 -12.29 -14.64
CA PRO A 39 -4.15 -13.40 -13.70
C PRO A 39 -5.19 -13.10 -12.60
N PHE A 40 -5.72 -11.88 -12.56
CA PHE A 40 -6.71 -11.41 -11.59
C PHE A 40 -8.12 -11.27 -12.20
N GLY A 41 -8.32 -11.60 -13.48
CA GLY A 41 -9.62 -11.47 -14.13
C GLY A 41 -10.19 -10.05 -14.08
N VAL A 42 -9.31 -9.05 -14.02
CA VAL A 42 -9.60 -7.60 -14.09
C VAL A 42 -8.58 -6.96 -15.01
N GLU A 43 -8.99 -5.92 -15.73
CA GLU A 43 -8.04 -5.13 -16.52
C GLU A 43 -7.17 -4.25 -15.61
N GLY A 44 -5.96 -3.93 -16.06
CA GLY A 44 -5.07 -3.08 -15.29
C GLY A 44 -3.61 -3.15 -15.70
N VAL A 45 -2.73 -2.70 -14.83
CA VAL A 45 -1.29 -2.58 -15.10
C VAL A 45 -0.52 -3.61 -14.30
N ASP A 46 0.19 -4.49 -15.01
CA ASP A 46 1.25 -5.33 -14.46
C ASP A 46 2.49 -4.45 -14.26
N CYS A 47 2.83 -4.20 -12.99
CA CYS A 47 3.98 -3.40 -12.59
C CYS A 47 4.97 -4.19 -11.72
N PHE A 48 4.81 -5.51 -11.61
CA PHE A 48 5.59 -6.31 -10.66
C PHE A 48 7.10 -6.24 -10.91
N LYS A 49 7.53 -6.39 -12.17
CA LYS A 49 8.96 -6.34 -12.50
C LYS A 49 9.56 -4.98 -12.15
N PHE A 50 8.85 -3.89 -12.45
CA PHE A 50 9.25 -2.54 -12.09
C PHE A 50 9.41 -2.38 -10.58
N THR A 51 8.42 -2.78 -9.80
CA THR A 51 8.40 -2.59 -8.33
C THR A 51 9.48 -3.42 -7.63
N GLN A 52 9.90 -4.54 -8.23
CA GLN A 52 11.00 -5.38 -7.73
C GLN A 52 12.39 -4.77 -7.96
N ILE A 53 12.61 -4.06 -9.07
CA ILE A 53 13.95 -3.52 -9.41
C ILE A 53 14.11 -2.05 -9.04
N MET A 54 13.02 -1.31 -8.87
CA MET A 54 13.08 0.10 -8.53
C MET A 54 13.47 0.29 -7.06
N MET A 55 14.67 0.82 -6.83
CA MET A 55 15.14 1.20 -5.50
C MET A 55 14.54 2.53 -5.04
N SER A 56 13.89 2.51 -3.88
CA SER A 56 13.41 3.72 -3.24
C SER A 56 14.56 4.35 -2.44
N THR A 57 15.01 5.53 -2.87
CA THR A 57 16.04 6.30 -2.16
C THR A 57 15.49 7.65 -1.72
N THR A 58 16.07 8.19 -0.65
CA THR A 58 15.81 9.57 -0.22
C THR A 58 17.14 10.27 0.03
N GLY A 59 17.26 11.51 -0.46
CA GLY A 59 18.38 12.38 -0.12
C GLY A 59 18.20 13.07 1.24
N ASP A 60 17.03 12.91 1.86
CA ASP A 60 16.71 13.48 3.15
C ASP A 60 17.24 12.59 4.28
N ARG A 61 18.24 13.10 5.00
CA ARG A 61 18.88 12.39 6.11
C ARG A 61 17.92 12.15 7.27
N ASP A 62 16.95 13.03 7.48
CA ASP A 62 15.98 12.90 8.56
C ASP A 62 15.06 11.71 8.30
N VAL A 63 14.68 11.47 7.04
CA VAL A 63 13.90 10.29 6.64
C VAL A 63 14.67 9.00 6.84
N VAL A 64 15.98 8.98 6.54
CA VAL A 64 16.83 7.80 6.81
C VAL A 64 16.92 7.53 8.30
N ALA A 65 17.20 8.56 9.10
CA ALA A 65 17.29 8.44 10.55
C ALA A 65 15.97 7.96 11.15
N GLN A 66 14.85 8.50 10.66
CA GLN A 66 13.51 8.11 11.08
C GLN A 66 13.22 6.65 10.72
N PHE A 67 13.51 6.21 9.49
CA PHE A 67 13.30 4.81 9.09
C PHE A 67 14.05 3.84 10.02
N VAL A 68 15.31 4.13 10.34
CA VAL A 68 16.14 3.34 11.26
C VAL A 68 15.57 3.37 12.67
N ALA A 69 15.23 4.55 13.19
CA ALA A 69 14.64 4.71 14.52
C ALA A 69 13.31 3.94 14.65
N GLN A 70 12.50 3.92 13.59
CA GLN A 70 11.25 3.17 13.57
C GLN A 70 11.47 1.66 13.69
N ARG A 71 12.63 1.08 13.34
CA ARG A 71 12.80 -0.39 13.38
C ARG A 71 12.74 -0.97 14.79
N SER A 72 13.11 -0.22 15.82
CA SER A 72 13.01 -0.65 17.23
C SER A 72 11.62 -0.41 17.85
N ASN A 73 10.71 0.20 17.10
CA ASN A 73 9.39 0.59 17.58
C ASN A 73 8.38 -0.57 17.48
N ASP A 74 7.70 -0.86 18.60
CA ASP A 74 6.67 -1.90 18.72
C ASP A 74 5.23 -1.38 18.49
N GLY A 75 5.06 -0.08 18.23
CA GLY A 75 3.78 0.54 17.92
C GLY A 75 2.99 1.03 19.12
N ARG A 76 3.46 0.84 20.37
CA ARG A 76 2.69 1.20 21.58
C ARG A 76 2.32 2.68 21.67
N GLN A 77 3.11 3.58 21.10
CA GLN A 77 2.79 5.01 21.06
C GLN A 77 1.53 5.33 20.23
N TYR A 78 1.06 4.42 19.37
CA TYR A 78 -0.16 4.64 18.59
C TYR A 78 -1.43 4.21 19.33
N ILE A 79 -1.32 3.53 20.47
CA ILE A 79 -2.49 3.13 21.26
C ILE A 79 -3.35 4.37 21.57
N ASN A 80 -4.65 4.29 21.28
CA ASN A 80 -5.62 5.39 21.39
C ASN A 80 -5.31 6.65 20.54
N SER A 81 -4.36 6.58 19.61
CA SER A 81 -4.11 7.63 18.63
C SER A 81 -4.97 7.45 17.38
N SER A 82 -5.18 8.55 16.66
CA SER A 82 -5.85 8.59 15.36
C SER A 82 -4.99 9.34 14.35
N PRO A 83 -5.21 9.16 13.04
CA PRO A 83 -4.55 9.98 12.03
C PRO A 83 -4.84 11.47 12.21
N LYS A 84 -4.01 12.30 11.59
CA LYS A 84 -4.13 13.76 11.69
C LYS A 84 -5.50 14.22 11.18
N GLU A 85 -6.24 14.95 12.03
CA GLU A 85 -7.60 15.42 11.71
C GLU A 85 -8.48 14.27 11.22
N ALA A 86 -8.46 13.15 11.96
CA ALA A 86 -9.12 11.93 11.52
C ALA A 86 -10.61 12.14 11.22
N VAL A 87 -11.04 11.55 10.12
CA VAL A 87 -12.44 11.37 9.75
C VAL A 87 -12.74 9.88 9.71
N THR A 88 -13.99 9.54 9.98
CA THR A 88 -14.44 8.14 10.06
C THR A 88 -15.17 7.76 8.77
N ILE A 89 -14.81 6.61 8.21
CA ILE A 89 -15.49 5.96 7.09
C ILE A 89 -16.05 4.64 7.62
N GLU A 90 -17.35 4.42 7.42
CA GLU A 90 -17.97 3.12 7.70
C GLU A 90 -17.52 2.11 6.64
N ALA A 91 -17.19 0.91 7.08
CA ALA A 91 -16.71 -0.17 6.22
C ALA A 91 -17.39 -1.49 6.54
N ASN A 92 -17.36 -2.39 5.56
CA ASN A 92 -17.91 -3.73 5.67
C ASN A 92 -16.93 -4.71 5.02
N LEU A 93 -15.70 -4.74 5.53
CA LEU A 93 -14.67 -5.66 5.06
C LEU A 93 -14.66 -6.90 5.96
N LYS A 94 -14.54 -8.08 5.33
CA LYS A 94 -14.60 -9.37 6.02
C LYS A 94 -13.51 -10.29 5.55
N TYR A 95 -12.85 -10.96 6.50
CA TYR A 95 -11.77 -11.88 6.22
C TYR A 95 -11.90 -13.15 7.05
N ASP A 96 -11.80 -14.29 6.39
CA ASP A 96 -11.65 -15.56 7.10
C ASP A 96 -10.30 -15.58 7.83
N TYR A 97 -10.33 -15.92 9.12
CA TYR A 97 -9.16 -15.99 9.97
C TYR A 97 -9.35 -17.03 11.07
N SER A 98 -8.50 -18.06 11.06
CA SER A 98 -8.52 -19.16 12.03
C SER A 98 -7.35 -19.12 13.00
N GLY A 99 -6.66 -17.99 13.12
CA GLY A 99 -5.51 -17.81 14.02
C GLY A 99 -5.90 -17.16 15.34
N GLU A 100 -4.91 -17.01 16.22
CA GLU A 100 -5.04 -16.21 17.43
C GLU A 100 -4.75 -14.75 17.14
N VAL A 101 -5.57 -13.85 17.69
CA VAL A 101 -5.32 -12.41 17.65
C VAL A 101 -4.54 -12.05 18.92
N GLN A 102 -3.32 -11.57 18.73
CA GLN A 102 -2.45 -11.13 19.82
C GLN A 102 -1.91 -9.72 19.52
N ASP A 103 -1.89 -8.89 20.56
CA ASP A 103 -1.32 -7.55 20.50
C ASP A 103 0.17 -7.60 20.08
N GLY A 104 0.58 -6.61 19.30
CA GLY A 104 1.96 -6.41 18.90
C GLY A 104 2.14 -6.01 17.45
N VAL A 105 3.30 -6.36 16.91
CA VAL A 105 3.70 -6.04 15.54
C VAL A 105 3.13 -7.11 14.60
N LEU A 106 2.25 -6.70 13.70
CA LEU A 106 1.71 -7.58 12.66
C LEU A 106 2.58 -7.61 11.41
N PHE A 107 3.14 -6.45 11.03
CA PHE A 107 4.06 -6.32 9.92
C PHE A 107 5.08 -5.22 10.21
N LYS A 108 6.35 -5.48 9.90
CA LYS A 108 7.43 -4.50 10.07
C LYS A 108 8.24 -4.42 8.80
N ALA A 109 8.37 -3.22 8.25
CA ALA A 109 9.23 -3.00 7.10
C ALA A 109 10.68 -3.43 7.40
N SER A 110 11.26 -4.21 6.52
CA SER A 110 12.65 -4.66 6.62
C SER A 110 13.60 -3.77 5.83
N GLN A 111 13.06 -3.04 4.86
CA GLN A 111 13.77 -2.21 3.89
C GLN A 111 12.87 -1.07 3.40
N MET A 112 13.44 -0.12 2.66
CA MET A 112 12.77 1.12 2.29
C MET A 112 11.63 0.92 1.26
N GLU A 113 11.63 -0.17 0.51
CA GLU A 113 10.55 -0.52 -0.42
C GLU A 113 9.35 -1.14 0.31
N ASP A 114 9.49 -1.51 1.59
CA ASP A 114 8.37 -1.92 2.43
C ASP A 114 7.77 -0.64 3.03
N LYS A 115 6.60 -0.21 2.53
CA LYS A 115 6.07 1.15 2.79
C LYS A 115 5.29 1.30 4.09
N TRP A 116 5.03 0.19 4.79
CA TRP A 116 4.15 0.15 5.94
C TRP A 116 4.78 -0.57 7.13
N ASP A 117 4.48 -0.09 8.32
CA ASP A 117 4.50 -0.88 9.55
C ASP A 117 3.05 -1.02 10.02
N ILE A 118 2.68 -2.21 10.51
CA ILE A 118 1.32 -2.53 10.92
C ILE A 118 1.35 -3.13 12.32
N TYR A 119 0.51 -2.59 13.20
CA TYR A 119 0.44 -2.97 14.61
C TYR A 119 -0.99 -3.29 15.02
N LEU A 120 -1.16 -4.18 15.99
CA LEU A 120 -2.45 -4.52 16.59
C LEU A 120 -2.38 -4.27 18.09
N TYR A 121 -3.35 -3.52 18.61
CA TYR A 121 -3.53 -3.35 20.05
C TYR A 121 -5.02 -3.27 20.37
N GLY A 122 -5.51 -4.22 21.17
CA GLY A 122 -6.93 -4.37 21.47
C GLY A 122 -7.75 -4.64 20.20
N SER A 123 -8.84 -3.89 19.99
CA SER A 123 -9.73 -4.02 18.83
C SER A 123 -9.34 -3.11 17.66
N LYS A 124 -8.08 -2.65 17.61
CA LYS A 124 -7.59 -1.70 16.60
C LYS A 124 -6.34 -2.20 15.90
N ILE A 125 -6.27 -1.94 14.59
CA ILE A 125 -5.07 -2.12 13.78
C ILE A 125 -4.61 -0.75 13.27
N TYR A 126 -3.32 -0.49 13.36
CA TYR A 126 -2.65 0.77 13.07
C TYR A 126 -1.72 0.59 11.88
N PHE A 127 -1.89 1.38 10.83
CA PHE A 127 -1.05 1.35 9.63
C PHE A 127 -0.26 2.65 9.53
N CYS A 128 1.06 2.51 9.61
CA CYS A 128 1.98 3.63 9.65
C CYS A 128 2.92 3.60 8.45
N ARG A 129 3.21 4.76 7.86
CA ARG A 129 4.25 4.89 6.84
C ARG A 129 5.60 4.53 7.44
N SER A 130 6.28 3.53 6.89
CA SER A 130 7.52 2.99 7.47
C SER A 130 8.68 3.98 7.53
N TRP A 131 8.70 4.96 6.62
CA TRP A 131 9.74 5.97 6.50
C TRP A 131 9.59 7.10 7.54
N THR A 132 8.35 7.54 7.77
CA THR A 132 8.07 8.73 8.59
C THR A 132 7.52 8.36 9.97
N GLY A 133 6.94 7.17 10.12
CA GLY A 133 6.13 6.80 11.28
C GLY A 133 4.77 7.49 11.31
N GLU A 134 4.34 8.11 10.21
CA GLU A 134 3.03 8.75 10.11
C GLU A 134 1.91 7.71 10.20
N LEU A 135 1.02 7.84 11.17
CA LEU A 135 -0.18 7.03 11.31
C LEU A 135 -1.21 7.47 10.26
N PHE A 136 -1.50 6.60 9.28
CA PHE A 136 -2.33 6.94 8.13
C PHE A 136 -3.68 6.21 8.15
N PHE A 137 -3.72 4.95 8.55
CA PHE A 137 -4.99 4.25 8.79
C PHE A 137 -5.04 3.75 10.22
N VAL A 138 -6.21 3.88 10.85
CA VAL A 138 -6.60 3.05 11.99
C VAL A 138 -7.89 2.37 11.62
N ILE A 139 -8.05 1.10 11.99
CA ILE A 139 -9.32 0.40 11.79
C ILE A 139 -9.84 -0.19 13.08
N ASP A 140 -11.16 -0.25 13.19
CA ASP A 140 -11.84 -1.05 14.20
C ASP A 140 -12.17 -2.42 13.61
N PHE A 141 -11.84 -3.47 14.35
CA PHE A 141 -12.21 -4.82 13.98
C PHE A 141 -12.77 -5.63 15.15
N GLU A 142 -13.56 -6.64 14.81
CA GLU A 142 -13.96 -7.72 15.71
C GLU A 142 -13.68 -9.08 15.07
N LEU A 143 -13.22 -10.05 15.86
CA LEU A 143 -13.14 -11.44 15.44
C LEU A 143 -14.34 -12.19 15.99
N LYS A 144 -15.21 -12.69 15.11
CA LYS A 144 -16.38 -13.49 15.48
C LYS A 144 -16.52 -14.67 14.52
N ASN A 145 -16.64 -15.87 15.08
CA ASN A 145 -16.82 -17.10 14.30
C ASN A 145 -15.76 -17.27 13.20
N ASN A 146 -14.49 -17.03 13.51
CA ASN A 146 -13.36 -17.08 12.55
C ASN A 146 -13.45 -16.07 11.39
N ILE A 147 -14.21 -14.98 11.57
CA ILE A 147 -14.31 -13.89 10.61
C ILE A 147 -13.86 -12.60 11.30
N ILE A 148 -12.83 -11.96 10.76
CA ILE A 148 -12.46 -10.58 11.08
C ILE A 148 -13.45 -9.68 10.36
N ASN A 149 -14.23 -8.90 11.10
CA ASN A 149 -15.12 -7.87 10.56
C ASN A 149 -14.49 -6.51 10.85
N VAL A 150 -14.19 -5.75 9.81
CA VAL A 150 -13.73 -4.36 9.92
C VAL A 150 -14.93 -3.44 9.67
N SER A 151 -15.29 -2.68 10.69
CA SER A 151 -16.49 -1.82 10.68
C SER A 151 -16.18 -0.36 10.40
N LYS A 152 -14.99 0.12 10.77
CA LYS A 152 -14.61 1.53 10.65
C LYS A 152 -13.17 1.71 10.25
N LEU A 153 -12.94 2.72 9.43
CA LEU A 153 -11.64 3.26 9.08
C LEU A 153 -11.56 4.69 9.60
N TYR A 154 -10.45 5.02 10.23
CA TYR A 154 -10.06 6.38 10.55
C TYR A 154 -8.93 6.78 9.60
N VAL A 155 -9.12 7.87 8.87
CA VAL A 155 -8.20 8.37 7.84
C VAL A 155 -7.93 9.86 8.03
N PRO A 156 -6.81 10.41 7.57
CA PRO A 156 -6.59 11.85 7.55
C PRO A 156 -7.67 12.54 6.72
N LYS A 157 -8.18 13.69 7.21
CA LYS A 157 -9.14 14.50 6.44
C LYS A 157 -8.67 14.82 5.02
N SER A 158 -7.36 15.02 4.83
CA SER A 158 -6.76 15.30 3.53
C SER A 158 -6.86 14.15 2.53
N ALA A 159 -7.11 12.92 2.98
CA ALA A 159 -7.22 11.74 2.13
C ALA A 159 -8.65 11.52 1.59
N ILE A 160 -9.68 12.19 2.15
CA ILE A 160 -11.08 12.02 1.70
C ILE A 160 -11.27 12.43 0.25
N GLU A 161 -10.51 13.41 -0.23
CA GLU A 161 -10.56 13.84 -1.63
C GLU A 161 -10.22 12.70 -2.61
N ASP A 162 -9.53 11.65 -2.16
CA ASP A 162 -9.19 10.48 -2.98
C ASP A 162 -10.38 9.50 -3.13
N GLY A 163 -11.44 9.66 -2.33
CA GLY A 163 -12.67 8.88 -2.37
C GLY A 163 -12.74 7.74 -1.35
N GLU A 164 -13.87 7.59 -0.67
CA GLU A 164 -14.05 6.61 0.41
C GLU A 164 -13.85 5.16 -0.04
N LEU A 165 -14.35 4.79 -1.23
CA LEU A 165 -14.17 3.44 -1.78
C LEU A 165 -12.68 3.12 -1.99
N TYR A 166 -11.91 4.05 -2.56
CA TYR A 166 -10.48 3.88 -2.78
C TYR A 166 -9.71 3.70 -1.45
N LEU A 167 -10.09 4.42 -0.41
CA LEU A 167 -9.51 4.27 0.93
C LEU A 167 -9.86 2.91 1.56
N GLN A 168 -11.10 2.44 1.39
CA GLN A 168 -11.50 1.10 1.83
C GLN A 168 -10.71 0.01 1.10
N GLN A 169 -10.56 0.14 -0.22
CA GLN A 169 -9.79 -0.79 -1.05
C GLN A 169 -8.29 -0.80 -0.72
N GLN A 170 -7.72 0.34 -0.32
CA GLN A 170 -6.35 0.42 0.16
C GLN A 170 -6.16 -0.41 1.43
N VAL A 171 -7.03 -0.22 2.42
CA VAL A 171 -7.00 -1.01 3.66
C VAL A 171 -7.22 -2.49 3.38
N ASP A 172 -8.18 -2.82 2.52
CA ASP A 172 -8.45 -4.19 2.07
C ASP A 172 -7.22 -4.85 1.45
N TYR A 173 -6.53 -4.14 0.54
CA TYR A 173 -5.28 -4.60 -0.03
C TYR A 173 -4.22 -4.81 1.05
N LEU A 174 -4.02 -3.84 1.96
CA LEU A 174 -3.00 -3.95 3.01
C LEU A 174 -3.24 -5.17 3.92
N ILE A 175 -4.49 -5.44 4.30
CA ILE A 175 -4.85 -6.62 5.10
C ILE A 175 -4.60 -7.89 4.30
N LYS A 176 -5.19 -8.02 3.10
CA LYS A 176 -5.06 -9.22 2.25
C LYS A 176 -3.59 -9.53 1.96
N HIS A 177 -2.81 -8.52 1.58
CA HIS A 177 -1.43 -8.69 1.16
C HIS A 177 -0.46 -8.85 2.34
N HIS A 178 -0.46 -7.92 3.31
CA HIS A 178 0.56 -7.91 4.36
C HIS A 178 0.22 -8.82 5.53
N LEU A 179 -1.06 -9.00 5.86
CA LEU A 179 -1.48 -9.76 7.03
C LEU A 179 -1.91 -11.19 6.67
N LEU A 180 -2.54 -11.36 5.51
CA LEU A 180 -3.05 -12.67 5.07
C LEU A 180 -2.19 -13.32 3.96
N GLY A 181 -1.12 -12.66 3.50
CA GLY A 181 -0.19 -13.21 2.50
C GLY A 181 -0.81 -13.47 1.13
N LYS A 182 -1.93 -12.83 0.80
CA LYS A 182 -2.63 -13.03 -0.48
C LYS A 182 -2.02 -12.16 -1.58
N ILE A 183 -1.86 -12.74 -2.76
CA ILE A 183 -1.53 -12.00 -3.98
C ILE A 183 -2.84 -11.54 -4.61
N VAL A 184 -3.09 -10.23 -4.59
CA VAL A 184 -4.33 -9.58 -5.06
C VAL A 184 -3.98 -8.28 -5.79
N PRO A 185 -4.83 -7.79 -6.72
CA PRO A 185 -4.61 -6.51 -7.33
C PRO A 185 -4.85 -5.38 -6.30
N HIS A 186 -4.12 -4.29 -6.42
CA HIS A 186 -4.33 -3.09 -5.61
C HIS A 186 -5.14 -2.04 -6.39
N PRO A 187 -5.89 -1.18 -5.68
CA PRO A 187 -6.72 -0.19 -6.35
C PRO A 187 -5.89 0.99 -6.86
N LEU A 188 -6.43 1.64 -7.89
CA LEU A 188 -6.05 2.96 -8.37
C LEU A 188 -7.12 3.98 -8.00
N PRO A 189 -6.74 5.23 -7.67
CA PRO A 189 -7.72 6.27 -7.42
C PRO A 189 -8.45 6.62 -8.72
N MET A 190 -9.75 6.85 -8.62
CA MET A 190 -10.58 7.24 -9.76
C MET A 190 -10.05 8.53 -10.38
N GLY A 191 -9.90 8.54 -11.71
CA GLY A 191 -9.37 9.69 -12.45
C GLY A 191 -7.85 9.86 -12.37
N PHE A 192 -7.11 8.94 -11.74
CA PHE A 192 -5.66 8.91 -11.89
C PHE A 192 -5.28 8.67 -13.36
N PRO A 193 -4.23 9.31 -13.91
CA PRO A 193 -3.85 9.15 -15.32
C PRO A 193 -3.51 7.70 -15.68
N GLN A 194 -3.92 7.25 -16.87
CA GLN A 194 -3.54 5.96 -17.45
C GLN A 194 -2.11 5.98 -18.05
N ASP A 195 -1.19 6.64 -17.36
CA ASP A 195 0.23 6.61 -17.69
C ASP A 195 0.89 5.47 -16.93
N LEU A 196 1.46 4.50 -17.66
CA LEU A 196 2.00 3.26 -17.07
C LEU A 196 3.08 3.54 -16.03
N GLN A 197 3.95 4.51 -16.29
CA GLN A 197 5.01 4.88 -15.35
C GLN A 197 4.45 5.53 -14.10
N ALA A 198 3.54 6.50 -14.24
CA ALA A 198 2.87 7.15 -13.11
C ALA A 198 2.13 6.15 -12.24
N ILE A 199 1.45 5.17 -12.86
CA ILE A 199 0.79 4.07 -12.14
C ILE A 199 1.81 3.24 -11.38
N ALA A 200 2.89 2.78 -12.03
CA ALA A 200 3.90 1.95 -11.37
C ALA A 200 4.59 2.69 -10.21
N PHE A 201 4.87 3.99 -10.34
CA PHE A 201 5.40 4.81 -9.25
C PHE A 201 4.40 4.99 -8.11
N LEU A 202 3.12 5.25 -8.40
CA LEU A 202 2.07 5.32 -7.38
C LEU A 202 1.97 4.00 -6.62
N SER A 203 2.00 2.88 -7.36
CA SER A 203 1.93 1.52 -6.85
C SER A 203 3.07 1.24 -5.87
N LEU A 204 4.31 1.50 -6.28
CA LEU A 204 5.49 1.36 -5.42
C LEU A 204 5.42 2.26 -4.17
N SER A 205 4.97 3.51 -4.34
CA SER A 205 4.86 4.49 -3.24
C SER A 205 3.81 4.08 -2.19
N ASN A 206 2.68 3.55 -2.63
CA ASN A 206 1.58 3.19 -1.74
C ASN A 206 1.67 1.78 -1.20
N TYR A 207 2.21 0.82 -1.95
CA TYR A 207 2.10 -0.60 -1.63
C TYR A 207 3.44 -1.33 -1.57
N GLY A 208 4.52 -0.67 -1.99
CA GLY A 208 5.87 -1.21 -1.89
C GLY A 208 6.24 -2.21 -2.97
N LYS A 209 7.42 -2.82 -2.84
CA LYS A 209 8.00 -3.67 -3.91
C LYS A 209 7.15 -4.89 -4.28
N ASN A 210 6.35 -5.41 -3.35
CA ASN A 210 5.61 -6.65 -3.55
C ASN A 210 4.25 -6.44 -4.22
N CYS A 211 3.86 -5.19 -4.51
CA CYS A 211 2.69 -4.95 -5.33
C CYS A 211 2.95 -5.38 -6.77
N CYS A 212 1.93 -6.01 -7.38
CA CYS A 212 2.08 -6.69 -8.65
C CYS A 212 1.16 -6.13 -9.74
N PHE A 213 -0.06 -5.74 -9.39
CA PHE A 213 -1.06 -5.36 -10.39
C PHE A 213 -1.99 -4.26 -9.90
N ALA A 214 -2.09 -3.19 -10.68
CA ALA A 214 -2.90 -2.02 -10.40
C ALA A 214 -4.17 -2.02 -11.23
N THR A 215 -5.33 -1.74 -10.65
CA THR A 215 -6.61 -1.67 -11.39
C THR A 215 -7.51 -0.56 -10.91
N TYR A 216 -8.35 -0.02 -11.81
CA TYR A 216 -9.46 0.88 -11.46
C TYR A 216 -10.73 0.11 -11.07
N GLU A 217 -10.78 -1.21 -11.28
CA GLU A 217 -11.92 -2.05 -10.90
C GLU A 217 -12.03 -2.21 -9.37
N ASN A 218 -13.17 -2.75 -8.90
CA ASN A 218 -13.38 -2.95 -7.48
C ASN A 218 -12.57 -4.14 -6.92
N THR A 219 -11.53 -3.87 -6.12
CA THR A 219 -10.66 -4.93 -5.56
C THR A 219 -11.20 -5.60 -4.30
N ILE A 220 -12.23 -5.05 -3.63
CA ILE A 220 -12.80 -5.65 -2.41
C ILE A 220 -13.50 -6.97 -2.75
N GLU A 221 -14.32 -6.96 -3.80
CA GLU A 221 -15.11 -8.10 -4.26
C GLU A 221 -14.28 -9.15 -5.01
N TYR A 222 -12.98 -8.91 -5.17
CA TYR A 222 -12.07 -9.84 -5.84
C TYR A 222 -12.10 -11.22 -5.17
N LYS A 223 -12.67 -12.17 -5.90
CA LYS A 223 -12.49 -13.60 -5.67
C LYS A 223 -11.52 -14.07 -6.72
N ARG A 224 -10.37 -14.60 -6.31
CA ARG A 224 -9.45 -15.28 -7.23
C ARG A 224 -10.27 -16.32 -7.98
N SER A 225 -10.43 -16.14 -9.29
CA SER A 225 -10.89 -17.22 -10.14
C SER A 225 -9.80 -18.28 -10.10
N ASP A 226 -10.18 -19.55 -9.91
CA ASP A 226 -9.27 -20.70 -9.81
C ASP A 226 -8.55 -21.01 -11.14
N TYR A 227 -7.96 -20.01 -11.80
CA TYR A 227 -7.04 -20.22 -12.90
C TYR A 227 -5.70 -20.60 -12.30
N GLY A 228 -5.42 -21.90 -12.42
CA GLY A 228 -4.37 -22.62 -11.71
C GLY A 228 -2.99 -21.97 -11.80
N LEU A 229 -2.44 -21.71 -10.63
CA LEU A 229 -1.04 -21.95 -10.39
C LEU A 229 -1.03 -23.17 -9.45
N SER A 230 -0.86 -24.35 -10.04
CA SER A 230 -0.41 -25.51 -9.29
C SER A 230 0.98 -25.22 -8.74
N ASP A 231 1.19 -25.54 -7.46
CA ASP A 231 2.48 -25.52 -6.77
C ASP A 231 3.63 -26.14 -7.59
#